data_AF-A0A832MH56-F1
#
_entry.id   AF-A0A832MH56-F1
#
_cell.length_a   1.000
_cell.length_b   1.000
_cell.length_c   1.000
_cell.angle_alpha   90.00
_cell.angle_beta   90.00
_cell.angle_gamma   90.00
#
_symmetry.space_group_name_H-M   'P 1'
#
loop_
_entity.id
_entity.type
_entity.pdbx_description
1 polymer ?
#
loop_
_entity_poly.entity_id
_entity_poly.type
_entity_poly.pdbx_seq_one_letter_code
_entity_poly.pdbx_strand_id
1 'polypeptide(L)' 'MRQGITLRQRKNLEAKMANALKENIKGLSAELQKILLDDMVTAFQNRINVLMRAQRKRSY' A
#
# COMPACT_ATOMS: atom_id res chain seq x y z
N MET A 1 5.52 16.86 9.16
CA MET A 1 4.21 16.16 9.22
C MET A 1 4.36 14.75 8.65
N ARG A 2 4.24 13.70 9.47
CA ARG A 2 3.94 12.35 8.94
C ARG A 2 2.50 12.41 8.44
N GLN A 3 2.29 12.64 7.15
CA GLN A 3 0.98 12.42 6.54
C GLN A 3 0.79 10.91 6.47
N GLY A 4 0.39 10.32 7.60
CA GLY A 4 0.04 8.92 7.67
C GLY A 4 -1.28 8.71 6.95
N ILE A 5 -1.35 7.64 6.15
CA ILE A 5 -2.63 7.14 5.64
C ILE A 5 -3.54 6.86 6.85
N THR A 6 -4.74 7.44 6.84
CA THR A 6 -5.76 7.11 7.84
C THR A 6 -6.19 5.65 7.70
N LEU A 7 -6.67 5.03 8.78
CA LEU A 7 -7.21 3.65 8.73
C LEU A 7 -8.24 3.45 7.60
N ARG A 8 -9.10 4.45 7.35
CA ARG A 8 -10.07 4.43 6.26
C ARG A 8 -9.41 4.41 4.88
N GLN A 9 -8.40 5.25 4.67
CA GLN A 9 -7.65 5.27 3.41
C GLN A 9 -6.85 3.97 3.19
N ARG A 10 -6.31 3.38 4.26
CA ARG A 10 -5.62 2.08 4.20
C ARG A 10 -6.57 1.00 3.70
N LYS A 11 -7.73 0.85 4.34
CA LYS A 11 -8.76 -0.12 3.91
C LYS A 11 -9.21 0.09 2.47
N ASN A 12 -9.36 1.35 2.05
CA ASN A 12 -9.70 1.65 0.66
C ASN A 12 -8.60 1.24 -0.33
N LEU A 13 -7.32 1.38 0.04
CA LEU A 13 -6.20 0.94 -0.80
C LEU A 13 -6.11 -0.59 -0.85
N GLU A 14 -6.28 -1.27 0.28
CA GLU A 14 -6.35 -2.73 0.33
C GLU A 14 -7.45 -3.26 -0.59
N ALA A 15 -8.66 -2.68 -0.52
CA ALA A 15 -9.78 -3.06 -1.39
C ALA A 15 -9.49 -2.81 -2.88
N LYS A 16 -8.84 -1.69 -3.22
CA LYS A 16 -8.43 -1.39 -4.60
C LYS A 16 -7.39 -2.37 -5.12
N MET A 17 -6.38 -2.70 -4.30
CA MET A 17 -5.36 -3.69 -4.64
C MET A 17 -5.95 -5.10 -4.78
N ALA A 18 -6.85 -5.49 -3.87
CA ALA A 18 -7.55 -6.76 -3.92
C ALA A 18 -8.36 -6.90 -5.22
N ASN A 19 -9.07 -5.84 -5.62
CA ASN A 19 -9.84 -5.85 -6.86
C ASN A 19 -8.93 -5.91 -8.10
N ALA A 20 -7.84 -5.14 -8.11
CA ALA A 20 -6.90 -5.11 -9.25
C ALA A 20 -6.15 -6.43 -9.43
N LEU A 21 -5.86 -7.15 -8.35
CA LEU A 21 -5.03 -8.37 -8.34
C LEU A 21 -5.86 -9.64 -8.17
N LYS A 22 -7.19 -9.54 -8.18
CA LYS A 22 -8.12 -10.64 -7.86
C LYS A 22 -7.77 -11.94 -8.57
N GLU A 23 -7.53 -11.88 -9.88
CA GLU A 23 -7.21 -13.06 -10.68
C GLU A 23 -5.80 -13.61 -10.44
N ASN A 24 -4.86 -12.74 -10.05
CA ASN A 24 -3.49 -13.14 -9.74
C ASN A 24 -3.39 -13.84 -8.38
N ILE A 25 -4.21 -13.42 -7.41
CA ILE A 25 -4.14 -13.90 -6.03
C ILE A 25 -5.19 -14.97 -5.70
N LYS A 26 -6.07 -15.34 -6.65
CA LYS A 26 -7.15 -16.31 -6.43
C LYS A 26 -6.69 -17.70 -5.96
N GLY A 27 -5.45 -18.08 -6.28
CA GLY A 27 -4.86 -19.35 -5.86
C GLY A 27 -4.34 -19.34 -4.42
N LEU A 28 -4.25 -18.18 -3.79
CA LEU A 28 -3.83 -18.03 -2.39
C LEU A 28 -5.03 -18.29 -1.46
N SER A 29 -4.76 -18.84 -0.27
CA SER A 29 -5.74 -18.90 0.81
C SER A 29 -6.18 -17.50 1.23
N ALA A 30 -7.35 -17.37 1.85
CA ALA A 30 -7.84 -16.07 2.33
C ALA A 30 -6.85 -15.38 3.30
N GLU A 31 -6.15 -16.16 4.12
CA GLU A 31 -5.11 -15.66 5.01
C GLU A 31 -3.91 -15.10 4.23
N LEU A 32 -3.40 -15.85 3.24
CA LEU A 32 -2.28 -15.40 2.41
C LEU A 32 -2.66 -14.20 1.53
N GLN A 33 -3.89 -14.14 1.02
CA GLN A 33 -4.39 -12.94 0.32
C GLN A 33 -4.39 -11.73 1.26
N LYS A 34 -4.85 -11.89 2.50
CA LYS A 34 -4.87 -10.80 3.49
C LYS A 34 -3.45 -10.32 3.84
N ILE A 35 -2.52 -11.24 4.08
CA ILE A 35 -1.11 -10.93 4.37
C ILE A 35 -0.51 -10.15 3.20
N LEU A 36 -0.64 -10.67 1.97
CA LEU A 36 -0.11 -10.02 0.77
C LEU A 36 -0.65 -8.60 0.60
N LEU A 37 -1.97 -8.41 0.75
CA LEU A 37 -2.58 -7.10 0.55
C LEU A 37 -2.13 -6.07 1.61
N ASP A 38 -1.99 -6.48 2.87
CA ASP A 38 -1.47 -5.60 3.93
C ASP A 38 -0.01 -5.20 3.66
N ASP A 39 0.82 -6.18 3.30
CA ASP A 39 2.23 -5.96 2.98
C ASP A 39 2.41 -5.03 1.78
N MET A 40 1.59 -5.22 0.74
CA MET A 40 1.61 -4.35 -0.45
C MET A 40 1.25 -2.91 -0.10
N VAL A 41 0.22 -2.68 0.72
CA VAL A 41 -0.16 -1.33 1.13
C VAL A 41 0.91 -0.69 2.01
N THR A 42 1.54 -1.47 2.89
CA THR A 42 2.66 -1.02 3.73
C THR A 42 3.87 -0.64 2.86
N ALA A 43 4.27 -1.49 1.93
CA ALA A 43 5.38 -1.24 1.01
C ALA A 43 5.12 -0.02 0.11
N PHE A 44 3.90 0.11 -0.41
CA PHE A 44 3.49 1.24 -1.22
C PHE A 44 3.58 2.56 -0.45
N GLN A 45 3.08 2.60 0.79
CA GLN A 45 3.18 3.79 1.63
C GLN A 45 4.63 4.14 1.98
N ASN A 46 5.46 3.13 2.28
CA ASN A 46 6.88 3.34 2.53
C ASN A 46 7.57 3.96 1.33
N ARG A 47 7.25 3.50 0.11
CA ARG A 47 7.84 4.05 -1.11
C ARG A 47 7.42 5.50 -1.35
N ILE A 48 6.14 5.84 -1.17
CA ILE A 48 5.66 7.23 -1.25
C ILE A 48 6.43 8.12 -0.27
N ASN A 49 6.56 7.69 0.99
CA ASN A 49 7.27 8.46 2.02
C ASN A 49 8.74 8.72 1.64
N VAL A 50 9.43 7.70 1.12
CA VAL A 50 10.83 7.82 0.68
C VAL A 50 10.94 8.79 -0.50
N LEU A 51 10.10 8.65 -1.51
CA LEU A 51 10.14 9.50 -2.71
C LEU A 51 9.79 10.96 -2.39
N MET A 52 8.78 11.19 -1.56
CA MET A 52 8.42 12.54 -1.10
C MET A 52 9.56 13.21 -0.31
N ARG A 53 10.28 12.43 0.51
CA ARG A 53 11.47 12.93 1.23
C ARG A 53 12.61 13.26 0.27
N ALA A 54 12.87 12.38 -0.70
CA ALA A 54 13.90 12.60 -1.70
C ALA A 54 13.61 13.86 -2.54
N GLN A 55 12.35 14.06 -2.96
CA GLN A 55 11.92 15.25 -3.70
C GLN A 55 12.16 16.54 -2.90
N ARG A 56 11.74 16.58 -1.62
CA ARG A 56 11.95 17.76 -0.76
C ARG A 56 13.42 18.10 -0.57
N LYS A 57 14.31 17.10 -0.51
CA LYS A 57 15.76 17.32 -0.41
C LYS A 57 16.39 17.86 -1.70
N ARG A 58 15.75 17.62 -2.85
CA ARG A 58 16.20 18.08 -4.18
C ARG A 58 15.75 19.49 -4.54
N SER A 59 14.73 20.03 -3.88
CA SER A 59 14.19 21.38 -4.14
C SER A 59 14.95 22.50 -3.39
N TYR A 60 16.27 22.38 -3.24
CA TYR A 60 17.15 23.46 -2.80
C TYR A 60 17.63 24.27 -3.99
#